data_AF-A0A925KV39-F1
#
_entry.id   AF-A0A925KV39-F1
#
_cell.length_a   1.000
_cell.length_b   1.000
_cell.length_c   1.000
_cell.angle_alpha   90.00
_cell.angle_beta   90.00
_cell.angle_gamma   90.00
#
_symmetry.space_group_name_H-M   'P 1'
#
loop_
_entity.id
_entity.type
_entity.pdbx_description
1 polymer ?
#
loop_
_entity_poly.entity_id
_entity_poly.type
_entity_poly.pdbx_seq_one_letter_code
_entity_poly.pdbx_strand_id
1 'polypeptide(L)'
;MKPFLLILQCLICIAKSYGQVANSYGHIVLEITKEKVKLSTKVEIKSAFSGGDSSWVQSLEKHINQSIRAGKPLKKGKYIVSVVFILAKDGSLSDTRCEKDPGFGVCEKVILAIKKSEKWVPAEPVKVREYRVTH
;
A
#
# COMPACT_ATOMS: atom_id res chain seq x y z
N MET A 1 39.20 1.15 -44.39
CA MET A 1 39.33 0.22 -43.24
C MET A 1 38.82 0.93 -41.99
N LYS A 2 37.50 0.88 -41.72
CA LYS A 2 36.85 1.48 -40.53
C LYS A 2 35.34 1.16 -40.33
N PRO A 3 34.73 0.06 -40.82
CA PRO A 3 33.32 -0.23 -40.49
C PRO A 3 33.14 -1.18 -39.29
N PHE A 4 34.20 -1.77 -38.74
CA PHE A 4 34.08 -2.84 -37.74
C PHE A 4 33.95 -2.34 -36.28
N LEU A 5 34.30 -1.08 -36.00
CA LEU A 5 34.31 -0.54 -34.63
C LEU A 5 32.95 0.00 -34.16
N LEU A 6 32.01 0.28 -35.08
CA LEU A 6 30.69 0.84 -34.76
C LEU A 6 29.65 -0.23 -34.33
N ILE A 7 29.86 -1.48 -34.71
CA ILE A 7 28.93 -2.58 -34.35
C ILE A 7 29.13 -3.01 -32.90
N LEU A 8 30.35 -2.86 -32.35
CA LEU A 8 30.68 -3.25 -30.98
C LEU A 8 30.15 -2.27 -29.92
N GLN A 9 29.92 -1.00 -30.26
CA GLN A 9 29.30 -0.04 -29.34
C GLN A 9 27.78 -0.24 -29.19
N CYS A 10 27.12 -0.93 -30.12
CA CYS A 10 25.68 -1.17 -30.04
C CYS A 10 25.32 -2.24 -28.98
N LEU A 11 26.23 -3.18 -28.70
CA LEU A 11 26.01 -4.24 -27.72
C LEU A 11 26.12 -3.78 -26.26
N ILE A 12 26.78 -2.64 -26.00
CA ILE A 12 26.95 -2.12 -24.62
C ILE A 12 25.70 -1.35 -24.16
N CYS A 13 24.85 -0.89 -25.08
CA CYS A 13 23.66 -0.10 -24.74
C CYS A 13 22.46 -0.93 -24.26
N ILE A 14 22.43 -2.25 -24.48
CA ILE A 14 21.23 -3.06 -24.20
C ILE A 14 21.18 -3.53 -22.72
N ALA A 15 22.32 -3.62 -22.02
CA ALA A 15 22.36 -4.17 -20.67
C ALA A 15 21.79 -3.25 -19.57
N LYS A 16 21.57 -1.95 -19.83
CA LYS A 16 21.13 -1.00 -18.80
C LYS A 16 19.61 -0.87 -18.61
N SER A 17 18.78 -1.54 -19.43
CA SER A 17 17.33 -1.31 -19.40
C SER A 17 16.51 -2.29 -18.54
N TYR A 18 17.09 -3.37 -18.01
CA TYR A 18 16.33 -4.41 -17.31
C TYR A 18 16.23 -4.22 -15.79
N GLY A 19 16.51 -3.03 -15.28
CA GLY A 19 16.42 -2.69 -13.86
C GLY A 19 15.05 -2.15 -13.44
N GLN A 20 13.94 -2.75 -13.89
CA GLN A 20 12.65 -2.42 -13.28
C GLN A 20 12.58 -3.10 -11.90
N VAL A 21 13.02 -2.38 -10.87
CA VAL A 21 12.72 -2.77 -9.48
C VAL A 21 11.20 -2.72 -9.34
N ALA A 22 10.55 -3.86 -9.52
CA ALA A 22 9.12 -4.03 -9.33
C ALA A 22 8.81 -3.84 -7.84
N ASN A 23 8.73 -2.59 -7.43
CA ASN A 23 8.11 -2.18 -6.19
C ASN A 23 6.60 -2.30 -6.39
N SER A 24 5.91 -2.79 -5.38
CA SER A 24 4.46 -2.92 -5.45
C SER A 24 3.79 -1.89 -4.56
N TYR A 25 2.62 -1.46 -5.00
CA TYR A 25 1.82 -0.44 -4.32
C TYR A 25 0.82 -1.11 -3.37
N GLY A 26 0.85 -0.69 -2.11
CA GLY A 26 -0.14 -1.05 -1.10
C GLY A 26 -1.17 0.06 -0.92
N HIS A 27 -2.44 -0.33 -0.79
CA HIS A 27 -3.56 0.58 -0.52
C HIS A 27 -4.34 0.07 0.69
N ILE A 28 -4.50 0.92 1.71
CA ILE A 28 -5.33 0.62 2.88
C ILE A 28 -6.49 1.60 2.87
N VAL A 29 -7.70 1.05 2.83
CA VAL A 29 -8.95 1.79 2.91
C VAL A 29 -9.58 1.53 4.26
N LEU A 30 -9.94 2.60 4.97
CA LEU A 30 -10.69 2.51 6.21
C LEU A 30 -12.04 3.17 6.02
N GLU A 31 -13.11 2.42 6.32
CA GLU A 31 -14.47 2.94 6.41
C GLU A 31 -14.83 3.12 7.88
N ILE A 32 -14.99 4.37 8.31
CA ILE A 32 -15.48 4.72 9.63
C ILE A 32 -16.95 5.10 9.49
N THR A 33 -17.82 4.34 10.16
CA THR A 33 -19.24 4.62 10.24
C THR A 33 -19.61 5.02 11.66
N LYS A 34 -20.10 6.26 11.81
CA LYS A 34 -20.69 6.75 13.05
C LYS A 34 -22.21 6.77 12.93
N GLU A 35 -22.86 5.93 13.71
CA GLU A 35 -24.29 5.97 14.01
C GLU A 35 -24.49 6.53 15.42
N LYS A 36 -25.69 7.06 15.74
CA LYS A 36 -26.05 7.77 17.00
C LYS A 36 -25.03 7.58 18.13
N VAL A 37 -24.96 6.37 18.70
CA VAL A 37 -23.96 5.99 19.71
C VAL A 37 -22.90 5.03 19.15
N LYS A 38 -23.25 4.16 18.20
CA LYS A 38 -22.35 3.14 17.64
C LYS A 38 -21.28 3.73 16.71
N LEU A 39 -20.03 3.34 16.94
CA LEU A 39 -18.89 3.62 16.07
C LEU A 39 -18.34 2.30 15.55
N SER A 40 -18.24 2.16 14.23
CA SER A 40 -17.65 1.00 13.55
C SER A 40 -16.53 1.48 12.62
N THR A 41 -15.37 0.83 12.71
CA THR A 41 -14.26 1.05 11.77
C THR A 41 -14.01 -0.28 11.08
N LYS A 42 -13.98 -0.27 9.76
CA LYS A 42 -13.64 -1.42 8.93
C LYS A 42 -12.37 -1.09 8.15
N VAL A 43 -11.35 -1.91 8.28
CA VAL A 43 -10.09 -1.78 7.55
C VAL A 43 -10.07 -2.82 6.44
N GLU A 44 -9.87 -2.35 5.21
CA GLU A 44 -9.71 -3.18 4.03
C GLU A 44 -8.33 -2.91 3.42
N ILE A 45 -7.55 -3.97 3.25
CA ILE A 45 -6.23 -3.89 2.61
C ILE A 45 -6.40 -4.32 1.16
N LYS A 46 -6.34 -3.36 0.23
CA LYS A 46 -6.32 -3.60 -1.21
C LYS A 46 -4.87 -3.61 -1.65
N SER A 47 -4.23 -4.75 -1.56
CA SER A 47 -2.85 -4.90 -2.05
C SER A 47 -2.71 -6.21 -2.80
N ALA A 48 -1.72 -6.27 -3.69
CA ALA A 48 -1.32 -7.51 -4.34
C ALA A 48 -0.62 -8.48 -3.37
N PHE A 49 -0.73 -8.31 -2.05
CA PHE A 49 0.08 -8.96 -1.04
C PHE A 49 -0.73 -9.59 0.11
N SER A 50 -0.37 -10.81 0.47
CA SER A 50 -0.93 -11.62 1.54
C SER A 50 -0.08 -11.44 2.81
N GLY A 51 -0.32 -10.37 3.57
CA GLY A 51 0.55 -10.09 4.72
C GLY A 51 -0.02 -9.24 5.83
N GLY A 52 -1.23 -8.70 5.69
CA GLY A 52 -1.90 -8.11 6.84
C GLY A 52 -2.41 -9.23 7.74
N ASP A 53 -1.66 -9.60 8.77
CA ASP A 53 -2.17 -10.48 9.83
C ASP A 53 -3.55 -9.96 10.26
N SER A 54 -4.57 -10.81 10.21
CA SER A 54 -5.94 -10.44 10.59
C SER A 54 -5.99 -9.90 12.03
N SER A 55 -5.03 -10.30 12.88
CA SER A 55 -4.82 -9.80 14.24
C SER A 55 -4.29 -8.37 14.26
N TRP A 56 -3.38 -8.03 13.33
CA TRP A 56 -2.88 -6.67 13.16
C TRP A 56 -4.00 -5.73 12.70
N VAL A 57 -4.81 -6.16 11.72
CA VAL A 57 -5.97 -5.41 11.22
C VAL A 57 -6.95 -5.10 12.34
N GLN A 58 -7.34 -6.11 13.13
CA GLN A 58 -8.23 -5.93 14.28
C GLN A 58 -7.63 -5.00 15.34
N SER A 59 -6.33 -5.11 15.60
CA SER A 59 -5.64 -4.23 16.54
C SER A 59 -5.65 -2.78 16.05
N LEU A 60 -5.44 -2.56 14.75
CA LEU A 60 -5.52 -1.24 14.13
C LEU A 60 -6.93 -0.66 14.22
N GLU A 61 -7.97 -1.43 13.88
CA GLU A 61 -9.37 -1.03 14.00
C GLU A 61 -9.71 -0.62 15.44
N LYS A 62 -9.27 -1.40 16.43
CA LYS A 62 -9.48 -1.10 17.84
C LYS A 62 -8.78 0.19 18.26
N HIS A 63 -7.51 0.37 17.91
CA HIS A 63 -6.76 1.58 18.24
C HIS A 63 -7.37 2.82 17.58
N ILE A 64 -7.82 2.73 16.33
CA ILE A 64 -8.46 3.85 15.64
C ILE A 64 -9.79 4.18 16.30
N ASN A 65 -10.64 3.19 16.57
CA ASN A 65 -11.90 3.39 17.28
C ASN A 65 -11.70 4.07 18.64
N GLN A 66 -10.67 3.67 19.40
CA GLN A 66 -10.32 4.31 20.67
C GLN A 66 -9.85 5.75 20.48
N SER A 67 -8.97 6.00 19.50
CA SER A 67 -8.46 7.35 19.21
C SER A 67 -9.57 8.32 18.82
N ILE A 68 -10.54 7.85 18.02
CA ILE A 68 -11.70 8.61 17.61
C ILE A 68 -12.59 8.95 18.81
N ARG A 69 -12.81 7.98 19.71
CA ARG A 69 -13.61 8.18 20.93
C ARG A 69 -12.96 9.15 21.91
N ALA A 70 -11.63 9.18 21.99
CA ALA A 70 -10.87 10.09 22.84
C ALA A 70 -10.70 11.49 22.20
N GLY A 71 -10.87 11.60 20.88
CA GLY A 71 -10.71 12.82 20.13
C GLY A 71 -11.99 13.66 20.02
N LYS A 72 -12.06 14.45 18.96
CA LYS A 72 -13.24 15.29 18.67
C LYS A 72 -14.45 14.40 18.33
N PRO A 73 -15.67 14.76 18.77
CA PRO A 73 -16.86 14.01 18.43
C PRO A 73 -17.14 14.05 16.92
N LEU A 74 -17.27 12.89 16.28
CA LEU A 74 -17.67 12.80 14.87
C LEU A 74 -19.19 13.01 14.75
N LYS A 75 -19.58 13.76 13.72
CA LYS A 75 -20.97 13.81 13.27
C LYS A 75 -21.38 12.46 12.71
N LYS A 76 -22.67 12.14 12.79
CA LYS A 76 -23.24 10.94 12.16
C LYS A 76 -22.90 10.95 10.66
N GLY A 77 -22.38 9.84 10.16
CA GLY A 77 -21.97 9.74 8.76
C GLY A 77 -20.97 8.62 8.50
N LYS A 78 -20.59 8.51 7.24
CA LYS A 78 -19.53 7.63 6.76
C LYS A 78 -18.32 8.46 6.36
N TYR A 79 -17.16 8.03 6.81
CA TYR A 79 -15.88 8.66 6.51
C TYR A 79 -14.95 7.62 5.92
N ILE A 80 -14.30 7.97 4.82
CA ILE A 80 -13.35 7.10 4.14
C ILE A 80 -11.98 7.71 4.30
N VAL A 81 -11.06 6.91 4.83
CA VAL A 81 -9.64 7.23 4.93
C VAL A 81 -8.90 6.31 3.97
N SER A 82 -8.01 6.84 3.14
CA SER A 82 -7.12 6.00 2.31
C SER A 82 -5.67 6.38 2.52
N VAL A 83 -4.84 5.35 2.67
CA VAL A 83 -3.39 5.47 2.82
C VAL A 83 -2.73 4.58 1.78
N VAL A 84 -1.75 5.15 1.10
CA VAL A 84 -0.94 4.45 0.10
C VAL A 84 0.49 4.38 0.56
N PHE A 85 1.17 3.30 0.20
CA PHE A 85 2.59 3.12 0.46
C PHE A 85 3.21 2.21 -0.59
N ILE A 86 4.53 2.24 -0.65
CA ILE A 86 5.33 1.40 -1.52
C ILE A 86 5.99 0.32 -0.66
N LEU A 87 5.77 -0.95 -1.00
CA LEU A 87 6.44 -2.08 -0.36
C LEU A 87 7.53 -2.62 -1.29
N ALA A 88 8.75 -2.71 -0.76
CA ALA A 88 9.87 -3.31 -1.45
C ALA A 88 9.91 -4.83 -1.24
N LYS A 89 10.69 -5.52 -2.08
CA LYS A 89 10.81 -7.00 -2.06
C LYS A 89 11.37 -7.56 -0.76
N ASP A 90 12.12 -6.76 0.00
CA ASP A 90 12.70 -7.11 1.30
C ASP A 90 11.72 -6.92 2.47
N GLY A 91 10.49 -6.50 2.17
CA GLY A 91 9.44 -6.20 3.15
C GLY A 91 9.55 -4.81 3.77
N SER A 92 10.43 -3.94 3.27
CA SER A 92 10.54 -2.55 3.73
C SER A 92 9.44 -1.65 3.13
N LEU A 93 8.91 -0.75 3.96
CA LEU A 93 7.85 0.18 3.61
C LEU A 93 8.45 1.56 3.31
N SER A 94 8.05 2.16 2.20
CA SER A 94 8.50 3.48 1.75
C SER A 94 7.33 4.30 1.19
N ASP A 95 7.53 5.61 1.07
CA ASP A 95 6.55 6.56 0.50
C ASP A 95 5.12 6.41 1.06
N THR A 96 5.01 6.26 2.38
CA THR A 96 3.71 6.15 3.05
C THR A 96 3.05 7.52 3.14
N ARG A 97 1.93 7.70 2.44
CA ARG A 97 1.19 8.97 2.38
C ARG A 97 -0.31 8.75 2.49
N CYS A 98 -0.99 9.74 3.07
CA CYS A 98 -2.44 9.78 3.10
C CYS A 98 -2.97 10.32 1.78
N GLU A 99 -3.89 9.59 1.15
CA GLU A 99 -4.55 10.02 -0.09
C GLU A 99 -5.92 10.66 0.21
N LYS A 100 -6.64 10.13 1.22
CA LYS A 100 -7.92 10.68 1.64
C LYS A 100 -7.96 10.82 3.15
N ASP A 101 -8.06 12.06 3.63
CA ASP A 101 -8.20 12.38 5.05
C ASP A 101 -9.52 13.13 5.31
N PRO A 102 -10.41 12.58 6.15
CA PRO A 102 -11.59 13.31 6.63
C PRO A 102 -11.28 14.38 7.70
N GLY A 103 -10.02 14.55 8.13
CA GLY A 103 -9.58 15.65 9.00
C GLY A 103 -9.71 15.37 10.51
N PHE A 104 -9.66 14.09 10.91
CA PHE A 104 -9.81 13.66 12.31
C PHE A 104 -8.51 13.14 12.93
N GLY A 105 -7.37 13.33 12.27
CA GLY A 105 -6.08 12.81 12.74
C GLY A 105 -5.93 11.30 12.58
N VAL A 106 -6.84 10.66 11.83
CA VAL A 106 -6.85 9.19 11.65
C VAL A 106 -5.74 8.78 10.68
N CYS A 107 -5.49 9.58 9.65
CA CYS A 107 -4.47 9.27 8.65
C CYS A 107 -3.07 9.17 9.28
N GLU A 108 -2.70 10.10 10.16
CA GLU A 108 -1.41 10.05 10.86
C GLU A 108 -1.31 8.81 11.75
N LYS A 109 -2.40 8.40 12.41
CA LYS A 109 -2.41 7.18 13.22
C LYS A 109 -2.22 5.93 12.38
N VAL A 110 -2.85 5.86 11.21
CA VAL A 110 -2.67 4.76 10.27
C VAL A 110 -1.23 4.71 9.77
N ILE A 111 -0.67 5.85 9.35
CA ILE A 111 0.74 5.95 8.92
C ILE A 111 1.69 5.49 10.04
N LEU A 112 1.44 5.92 11.29
CA LEU A 112 2.23 5.48 12.44
C LEU A 112 2.08 3.98 12.71
N ALA A 113 0.89 3.41 12.55
CA ALA A 113 0.67 1.98 12.73
C ALA A 113 1.36 1.14 11.65
N ILE A 114 1.36 1.60 10.40
CA ILE A 114 2.12 0.99 9.29
C ILE A 114 3.62 1.06 9.56
N LYS A 115 4.14 2.19 10.06
CA LYS A 115 5.56 2.32 10.41
C LYS A 115 5.98 1.46 11.60
N LYS A 116 5.04 1.15 12.51
CA LYS A 116 5.26 0.32 13.69
C LYS A 116 4.99 -1.17 13.46
N SER A 117 4.36 -1.53 12.34
CA SER A 117 4.10 -2.93 12.05
C SER A 117 5.41 -3.66 11.77
N GLU A 118 5.38 -4.98 11.97
CA GLU A 118 6.47 -5.86 11.54
C GLU A 118 6.66 -5.80 10.02
N LYS A 119 7.70 -6.45 9.48
CA LYS A 119 7.94 -6.46 8.03
C LYS A 119 6.80 -7.16 7.30
N TRP A 120 6.28 -6.53 6.26
CA TRP A 120 5.19 -7.12 5.48
C TRP A 120 5.78 -8.05 4.44
N VAL A 121 5.17 -9.22 4.28
CA VAL A 121 5.56 -10.15 3.23
C VAL A 121 4.88 -9.71 1.93
N PRO A 122 5.64 -9.33 0.90
CA PRO A 122 5.06 -9.14 -0.42
C PRO A 122 4.54 -10.50 -0.90
N ALA A 123 3.27 -10.60 -1.30
CA ALA A 123 2.88 -11.77 -2.09
C ALA A 123 3.66 -11.84 -3.39
N GLU A 124 3.79 -13.07 -3.83
CA GLU A 124 4.41 -13.41 -5.09
C GLU A 124 3.66 -12.71 -6.23
N PRO A 125 4.38 -12.11 -7.19
CA PRO A 125 3.76 -11.56 -8.37
C PRO A 125 3.00 -12.69 -9.08
N VAL A 126 1.69 -12.51 -9.26
CA VAL A 126 0.89 -13.44 -10.07
C VAL A 126 1.55 -13.49 -11.45
N LYS A 127 2.09 -14.65 -11.82
CA LYS A 127 2.63 -14.87 -13.18
C LYS A 127 1.48 -14.66 -14.15
N VAL A 128 1.47 -13.54 -14.85
CA VAL A 128 0.54 -13.32 -15.95
C VAL A 128 0.84 -14.41 -16.97
N ARG A 129 -0.06 -15.39 -17.12
CA ARG A 129 0.04 -16.34 -18.22
C ARG A 129 -0.04 -15.50 -19.48
N GLU A 130 1.02 -15.51 -20.26
CA GLU A 130 1.12 -14.85 -21.54
C GLU A 130 -0.15 -15.14 -22.34
N TYR A 131 -0.97 -14.12 -22.58
CA TYR A 131 -2.11 -14.25 -23.47
C TYR A 131 -1.52 -14.45 -24.86
N ARG A 132 -1.50 -15.71 -25.31
CA ARG A 132 -1.13 -16.06 -26.67
C ARG A 132 -2.24 -15.48 -27.56
N VAL A 133 -2.04 -14.25 -28.05
CA VAL A 133 -2.90 -13.67 -29.08
C VAL A 133 -2.61 -14.46 -30.35
N THR A 134 -3.40 -15.50 -30.60
CA THR A 134 -3.40 -16.16 -31.91
C THR A 134 -4.03 -15.19 -32.89
N HIS A 135 -3.21 -14.68 -33.82
CA HIS A 135 -3.67 -13.97 -35.02
C HIS A 135 -4.41 -14.91 -35.97
#